data_AF-A0A5R2NCV6-F1
#
_entry.id   AF-A0A5R2NCV6-F1
#
_cell.length_a   1.000
_cell.length_b   1.000
_cell.length_c   1.000
_cell.angle_alpha   90.00
_cell.angle_beta   90.00
_cell.angle_gamma   90.00
#
_symmetry.space_group_name_H-M   'P 1'
#
loop_
_entity.id
_entity.type
_entity.pdbx_description
1 polymer ?
#
loop_
_entity_poly.entity_id
_entity_poly.type
_entity_poly.pdbx_seq_one_letter_code
_entity_poly.pdbx_strand_id
1 'polypeptide(L)' 'MLDRCSHNQAIYPDDLSALKRVFDELCREADISLESIEASDIAAELVRLFQTGVADATVLKIAVRSRNQTLRQAG' A
#
# COMPACT_ATOMS: atom_id res chain seq x y z
N MET A 1 -9.72 9.62 27.40
CA MET A 1 -8.48 9.13 26.77
C MET A 1 -8.83 7.79 26.13
N LEU A 2 -9.30 7.78 24.87
CA LEU A 2 -9.57 6.51 24.21
C LEU A 2 -8.26 6.01 23.60
N ASP A 3 -7.93 4.80 24.04
CA ASP A 3 -6.84 3.94 23.64
C ASP A 3 -6.41 4.18 22.18
N ARG A 4 -5.14 4.59 21.98
CA ARG A 4 -4.47 4.38 20.70
C ARG A 4 -4.25 2.88 20.58
N CYS A 5 -5.33 2.13 20.34
CA CYS A 5 -5.26 0.76 19.89
C CYS A 5 -4.34 0.80 18.69
N SER A 6 -3.13 0.26 18.88
CA SER A 6 -2.24 -0.07 17.79
C SER A 6 -3.01 -1.07 16.94
N HIS A 7 -3.79 -0.55 15.98
CA HIS A 7 -4.38 -1.32 14.91
C HIS A 7 -3.18 -1.79 14.09
N ASN A 8 -2.55 -2.84 14.58
CA ASN A 8 -1.60 -3.62 13.83
C ASN A 8 -2.38 -4.88 13.46
N GLN A 9 -3.34 -4.71 12.55
CA GLN A 9 -4.10 -5.83 12.02
C GLN A 9 -3.08 -6.88 11.53
N ALA A 10 -3.16 -8.08 12.09
CA ALA A 10 -2.28 -9.16 11.70
C ALA A 10 -2.51 -9.44 10.20
N ILE A 11 -1.42 -9.44 9.43
CA ILE A 11 -1.48 -9.77 8.01
C ILE A 11 -1.42 -11.27 7.90
N TYR A 12 -2.53 -11.90 7.50
CA TYR A 12 -2.56 -13.32 7.24
C TYR A 12 -1.98 -13.59 5.85
N PRO A 13 -1.52 -14.83 5.57
CA PRO A 13 -0.98 -15.18 4.25
C PRO A 13 -1.97 -14.95 3.08
N ASP A 14 -3.27 -15.04 3.34
CA ASP A 14 -4.31 -14.71 2.35
C ASP A 14 -4.34 -13.20 2.06
N ASP A 15 -4.32 -12.36 3.10
CA ASP A 15 -4.23 -10.90 2.96
C ASP A 15 -2.94 -10.47 2.25
N LEU A 16 -1.82 -11.13 2.56
CA LEU A 16 -0.55 -10.86 1.90
C LEU A 16 -0.61 -11.19 0.40
N SER A 17 -1.36 -12.23 0.03
CA SER A 17 -1.61 -12.59 -1.37
C SER A 17 -2.49 -11.54 -2.07
N ALA A 18 -3.50 -11.00 -1.37
CA ALA A 18 -4.33 -9.90 -1.86
C ALA A 18 -3.51 -8.60 -2.04
N LEU A 19 -2.72 -8.22 -1.03
CA LEU A 19 -1.82 -7.07 -1.08
C LEU A 19 -0.80 -7.19 -2.21
N LYS A 20 -0.23 -8.38 -2.41
CA LYS A 20 0.71 -8.65 -3.50
C LYS A 20 0.06 -8.48 -4.89
N ARG A 21 -1.19 -8.91 -5.07
CA ARG A 21 -1.92 -8.70 -6.34
C ARG A 21 -2.13 -7.21 -6.61
N VAL A 22 -2.59 -6.47 -5.60
CA VAL A 22 -2.77 -5.01 -5.69
C VAL A 22 -1.46 -4.31 -6.02
N PHE A 23 -0.37 -4.72 -5.37
CA PHE A 23 0.97 -4.21 -5.59
C PHE A 23 1.47 -4.44 -7.03
N ASP A 24 1.32 -5.66 -7.54
CA ASP A 24 1.73 -6.02 -8.90
C ASP A 24 0.94 -5.23 -9.95
N GLU A 25 -0.37 -5.10 -9.76
CA GLU A 25 -1.22 -4.26 -10.61
C GLU A 25 -0.78 -2.80 -10.60
N LEU A 26 -0.52 -2.22 -9.42
CA LEU A 26 -0.06 -0.83 -9.30
C LEU A 26 1.29 -0.61 -9.99
N CYS A 27 2.24 -1.52 -9.82
CA CYS A 27 3.55 -1.41 -10.47
C CYS A 27 3.41 -1.54 -11.99
N ARG A 28 2.60 -2.49 -12.46
CA ARG A 28 2.34 -2.69 -13.89
C ARG A 28 1.61 -1.51 -14.54
N GLU A 29 0.63 -0.92 -13.86
CA GLU A 29 -0.10 0.25 -14.35
C GLU A 29 0.77 1.50 -14.38
N ALA A 30 1.72 1.63 -13.46
CA ALA A 30 2.62 2.77 -13.36
C ALA A 30 3.93 2.60 -14.16
N ASP A 31 4.13 1.46 -14.82
CA ASP A 31 5.39 1.06 -15.48
C ASP A 31 6.61 1.13 -14.53
N ILE A 32 6.40 0.76 -13.27
CA ILE A 32 7.43 0.77 -12.22
C ILE A 32 8.05 -0.63 -12.11
N SER A 33 9.38 -0.69 -12.18
CA SER A 33 10.12 -1.91 -11.88
C SER A 33 9.98 -2.30 -10.41
N LEU A 34 9.72 -3.59 -10.14
CA LEU A 34 9.57 -4.13 -8.77
C LEU A 34 10.82 -3.94 -7.89
N GLU A 35 11.98 -3.74 -8.51
CA GLU A 35 13.27 -3.50 -7.84
C GLU A 35 13.56 -2.01 -7.59
N SER A 36 12.71 -1.12 -8.09
CA SER A 36 12.85 0.31 -7.88
C SER A 36 12.49 0.71 -6.45
N ILE A 37 13.10 1.81 -6.00
CA ILE A 37 12.76 2.43 -4.71
C ILE A 37 11.26 2.77 -4.66
N GLU A 38 10.67 3.21 -5.78
CA GLU A 38 9.24 3.48 -5.89
C GLU A 38 8.37 2.25 -5.57
N ALA A 39 8.74 1.06 -6.04
CA ALA A 39 8.02 -0.17 -5.74
C ALA A 39 8.11 -0.52 -4.24
N SER A 40 9.30 -0.35 -3.64
CA SER A 40 9.47 -0.56 -2.20
C SER A 40 8.58 0.39 -1.37
N ASP A 41 8.48 1.66 -1.78
CA ASP A 41 7.62 2.65 -1.11
C ASP A 41 6.13 2.30 -1.23
N ILE A 42 5.68 1.89 -2.43
CA ILE A 42 4.31 1.43 -2.66
C ILE A 42 3.98 0.21 -1.79
N ALA A 43 4.89 -0.78 -1.69
CA ALA A 43 4.69 -1.95 -0.85
C ALA A 43 4.59 -1.59 0.64
N ALA A 44 5.47 -0.72 1.13
CA ALA A 44 5.46 -0.26 2.51
C ALA A 44 4.17 0.48 2.86
N GLU A 45 3.66 1.32 1.96
CA GLU A 45 2.42 2.07 2.17
C GLU A 45 1.18 1.16 2.13
N LEU A 46 1.13 0.19 1.22
CA LEU A 46 0.08 -0.82 1.19
C LEU A 46 -0.02 -1.56 2.53
N VAL A 47 1.11 -1.98 3.08
CA VAL A 47 1.19 -2.66 4.38
C VAL A 47 0.71 -1.75 5.51
N ARG A 48 1.14 -0.47 5.52
CA ARG A 48 0.70 0.50 6.53
C ARG A 48 -0.80 0.73 6.49
N LEU A 49 -1.36 0.97 5.31
CA LEU A 49 -2.80 1.18 5.12
C LEU A 49 -3.59 -0.05 5.58
N PHE A 50 -3.13 -1.24 5.23
CA PHE A 50 -3.76 -2.48 5.67
C PHE A 50 -3.75 -2.62 7.20
N GLN A 51 -2.62 -2.31 7.83
CA GLN A 51 -2.50 -2.35 9.30
C GLN A 51 -3.48 -1.39 9.96
N THR A 52 -3.73 -0.21 9.39
CA THR A 52 -4.74 0.74 9.90
C THR A 52 -6.20 0.26 9.79
N GLY A 53 -6.44 -0.89 9.16
CA GLY A 53 -7.77 -1.47 8.96
C GLY A 53 -8.33 -1.32 7.54
N VAL A 54 -7.56 -0.79 6.60
CA VAL A 54 -7.99 -0.61 5.20
C VAL A 54 -7.62 -1.86 4.40
N ALA A 55 -8.55 -2.81 4.28
CA ALA A 55 -8.35 -4.06 3.54
C ALA A 55 -8.90 -4.04 2.10
N ASP A 56 -9.64 -3.00 1.71
CA ASP A 56 -10.26 -2.94 0.38
C ASP A 56 -9.22 -2.62 -0.71
N ALA A 57 -9.12 -3.48 -1.71
CA ALA A 57 -8.16 -3.34 -2.81
C ALA A 57 -8.32 -2.04 -3.59
N THR A 58 -9.56 -1.55 -3.79
CA THR A 58 -9.82 -0.31 -4.53
C THR A 58 -9.36 0.89 -3.70
N VAL A 59 -9.68 0.89 -2.41
CA VAL A 59 -9.27 1.96 -1.49
C VAL A 59 -7.74 2.01 -1.37
N LEU A 60 -7.09 0.85 -1.25
CA LEU A 60 -5.64 0.73 -1.21
C LEU A 60 -4.99 1.33 -2.48
N LYS A 61 -5.49 0.98 -3.66
CA LYS A 61 -4.99 1.54 -4.94
C LYS A 61 -5.14 3.05 -5.00
N ILE A 62 -6.30 3.59 -4.61
CA ILE A 62 -6.57 5.04 -4.64
C ILE A 62 -5.65 5.78 -3.66
N ALA A 63 -5.56 5.29 -2.43
CA ALA A 63 -4.76 5.93 -1.38
C ALA A 63 -3.27 5.96 -1.75
N VAL A 64 -2.72 4.84 -2.23
CA VAL A 64 -1.33 4.73 -2.67
C VAL A 64 -1.05 5.63 -3.87
N ARG A 65 -1.95 5.68 -4.88
CA ARG A 65 -1.79 6.58 -6.04
C ARG A 65 -1.77 8.04 -5.62
N SER A 66 -2.72 8.47 -4.78
CA SER A 66 -2.78 9.84 -4.30
C SER A 66 -1.49 10.25 -3.59
N ARG A 67 -0.91 9.34 -2.80
CA ARG A 67 0.36 9.57 -2.09
C ARG A 67 1.55 9.64 -3.03
N ASN A 68 1.68 8.67 -3.94
CA ASN A 68 2.80 8.58 -4.89
C ASN A 68 2.80 9.77 -5.87
N GLN A 69 1.64 10.24 -6.33
CA GLN A 69 1.56 11.44 -7.16
C GLN A 69 2.09 12.69 -6.42
N THR A 70 1.84 12.79 -5.11
CA THR A 70 2.33 13.90 -4.30
C THR A 70 3.86 13.85 -4.16
N LEU A 71 4.44 12.66 -4.00
CA LEU A 71 5.90 12.47 -3.94
C LEU A 71 6.57 12.81 -5.28
N ARG A 72 5.95 12.46 -6.40
CA ARG A 72 6.45 12.78 -7.76
C ARG A 72 6.40 14.28 -8.09
N GLN A 73 5.54 15.05 -7.45
CA GLN A 73 5.44 16.50 -7.64
C GLN A 73 6.38 17.32 -6.73
N ALA A 74 7.06 16.67 -5.78
CA ALA A 74 7.97 17.33 -4.84
C ALA A 74 9.47 17.14 -5.18
N GLY A 75 9.78 16.58 -6.36
CA GLY A 75 11.14 16.35 -6.86
C GLY A 75 11.58 17.41 -7.86
#